data_AF-A0A1V4ERU3-F1
#
_entry.id   AF-A0A1V4ERU3-F1
#
_cell.length_a   1.000
_cell.length_b   1.000
_cell.length_c   1.000
_cell.angle_alpha   90.00
_cell.angle_beta   90.00
_cell.angle_gamma   90.00
#
_symmetry.space_group_name_H-M   'P 1'
#
loop_
_entity.id
_entity.type
_entity.pdbx_description
1 polymer ?
#
loop_
_entity_poly.entity_id
_entity_poly.type
_entity_poly.pdbx_seq_one_letter_code
_entity_poly.pdbx_strand_id
1 'polypeptide(L)' 'MNVRSTCEAIHPQVVAISASFGHWQYGRTAAFRGYNPNALIASGADPIGGGQSWNDTVVRISASDNT' A
#
# COMPACT_ATOMS: atom_id res chain seq x y z
N MET A 1 -8.71 -8.66 -16.51
CA MET A 1 -8.03 -8.05 -15.35
C MET A 1 -7.45 -9.20 -14.54
N ASN A 2 -6.14 -9.46 -14.64
CA ASN A 2 -5.52 -10.64 -14.03
C ASN A 2 -5.14 -10.32 -12.58
N VAL A 3 -6.09 -10.51 -11.65
CA VAL A 3 -5.80 -10.43 -10.22
C VAL A 3 -4.95 -11.63 -9.84
N ARG A 4 -3.72 -11.39 -9.37
CA ARG A 4 -2.75 -12.46 -9.07
C ARG A 4 -2.82 -12.98 -7.62
N SER A 5 -3.62 -12.35 -6.76
CA SER A 5 -3.90 -12.82 -5.39
C SER A 5 -5.25 -12.28 -4.92
N THR A 6 -6.16 -13.18 -4.61
CA THR A 6 -7.49 -12.91 -4.01
C THR A 6 -7.59 -13.72 -2.73
N CYS A 7 -8.03 -13.12 -1.63
CA CYS A 7 -8.25 -13.80 -0.37
C CYS A 7 -9.65 -13.50 0.16
N GLU A 8 -10.39 -14.55 0.55
CA GLU A 8 -11.78 -14.43 1.00
C GLU A 8 -11.94 -13.62 2.29
N ALA A 9 -10.87 -13.55 3.10
CA ALA A 9 -10.86 -12.80 4.35
C ALA A 9 -10.78 -11.28 4.17
N ILE A 10 -10.53 -10.77 2.96
CA ILE A 10 -10.47 -9.33 2.70
C ILE A 10 -11.79 -8.88 2.09
N HIS A 11 -12.34 -7.80 2.66
CA HIS A 11 -13.59 -7.21 2.19
C HIS A 11 -13.50 -6.84 0.69
N PRO A 12 -14.53 -7.10 -0.15
CA PRO A 12 -14.44 -6.96 -1.61
C PRO A 12 -14.03 -5.59 -2.13
N GLN A 13 -14.23 -4.53 -1.35
CA GLN A 13 -13.92 -3.14 -1.71
C GLN A 13 -12.64 -2.60 -1.06
N VAL A 14 -11.88 -3.45 -0.35
CA VAL A 14 -10.67 -3.06 0.37
C VAL A 14 -9.47 -3.75 -0.24
N VAL A 15 -8.35 -3.03 -0.32
CA VAL A 15 -7.05 -3.58 -0.68
C VAL A 15 -6.18 -3.60 0.56
N ALA A 16 -5.65 -4.78 0.88
CA ALA A 16 -4.67 -4.92 1.96
C ALA A 16 -3.25 -4.98 1.37
N ILE A 17 -2.40 -4.02 1.77
CA ILE A 17 -0.98 -3.95 1.38
C ILE A 17 -0.14 -3.85 2.65
N SER A 18 0.93 -4.63 2.72
CA SER A 18 1.85 -4.60 3.86
C SER A 18 2.75 -3.37 3.83
N ALA A 19 2.91 -2.70 4.99
CA ALA A 19 3.75 -1.51 5.14
C ALA A 19 5.27 -1.78 5.20
N SER A 20 5.69 -3.05 5.21
CA SER A 20 7.08 -3.46 5.46
C SER A 20 7.93 -3.65 4.19
N PHE A 21 7.38 -3.38 3.00
CA PHE A 21 8.09 -3.52 1.72
C PHE A 21 8.26 -2.15 1.03
N GLY A 22 9.06 -2.10 -0.04
CA GLY A 22 9.35 -0.86 -0.77
C GLY A 22 10.59 -0.11 -0.27
N HIS A 23 11.47 -0.78 0.46
CA HIS A 23 12.74 -0.20 0.87
C HIS A 23 13.64 0.05 -0.35
N TRP A 24 14.32 1.19 -0.38
CA TRP A 24 15.27 1.53 -1.44
C TRP A 24 16.74 1.40 -0.98
N GLN A 25 17.03 1.51 0.33
CA GLN A 25 18.41 1.49 0.85
C GLN A 25 18.69 0.44 1.96
N TYR A 26 17.67 -0.04 2.69
CA TYR A 26 17.81 -0.74 3.98
C TYR A 26 18.78 -1.96 3.98
N GLY A 27 18.97 -2.61 2.84
CA GLY A 27 19.98 -3.66 2.65
C GLY A 27 19.75 -4.41 1.34
N ARG A 28 20.69 -5.27 0.94
CA ARG A 28 20.63 -5.97 -0.37
C ARG A 28 19.33 -6.75 -0.59
N THR A 29 18.77 -7.36 0.45
CA THR A 29 17.55 -8.18 0.34
C THR A 29 16.27 -7.35 0.32
N ALA A 30 16.26 -6.20 0.98
CA ALA A 30 15.11 -5.33 1.08
C ALA A 30 15.07 -4.25 -0.03
N ALA A 31 16.23 -3.85 -0.54
CA ALA A 31 16.36 -2.80 -1.55
C ALA A 31 15.66 -3.17 -2.86
N PHE A 32 14.87 -2.22 -3.38
CA PHE A 32 14.16 -2.28 -4.65
C PHE A 32 13.18 -3.46 -4.76
N ARG A 33 12.63 -3.92 -3.64
CA ARG A 33 11.60 -4.97 -3.61
C ARG A 33 10.25 -4.42 -3.18
N GLY A 34 9.24 -4.64 -4.04
CA GLY A 34 7.87 -4.18 -3.80
C GLY A 34 7.73 -2.67 -3.98
N TYR A 35 6.72 -2.10 -3.32
CA TYR A 35 6.38 -0.69 -3.38
C TYR A 35 6.12 -0.15 -1.97
N ASN A 36 6.51 1.10 -1.71
CA ASN A 36 6.31 1.73 -0.40
C ASN A 36 4.90 2.34 -0.33
N PRO A 37 3.97 1.77 0.47
CA PRO A 37 2.59 2.25 0.51
C PRO A 37 2.43 3.65 1.09
N ASN A 38 3.42 4.15 1.86
CA ASN A 38 3.37 5.51 2.40
C ASN A 38 3.39 6.58 1.28
N ALA A 39 3.80 6.23 0.06
CA ALA A 39 3.69 7.11 -1.09
C ALA A 39 2.24 7.33 -1.57
N LEU A 40 1.30 6.46 -1.14
CA LEU A 40 -0.13 6.59 -1.45
C LEU A 40 -0.90 7.34 -0.35
N ILE A 41 -0.41 7.29 0.88
CA ILE A 41 -1.09 7.84 2.05
C ILE A 41 -0.82 9.34 2.12
N ALA A 42 -1.88 10.15 2.06
CA ALA A 42 -1.75 11.59 2.24
C ALA A 42 -1.30 11.93 3.67
N SER A 43 -0.42 12.92 3.79
CA SER A 43 -0.06 13.47 5.10
C SER A 43 -1.26 14.24 5.67
N GLY A 44 -2.01 13.61 6.57
CA GLY A 44 -3.10 14.22 7.32
C GLY A 44 -2.99 13.87 8.80
N ALA A 45 -3.28 14.83 9.68
CA ALA A 45 -3.32 14.62 11.12
C ALA A 45 -4.77 14.53 11.61
N ASP A 46 -5.02 13.65 12.58
CA ASP A 46 -6.28 13.58 13.30
C ASP A 46 -6.54 14.89 14.08
N PRO A 47 -7.73 15.52 13.96
CA PRO A 47 -8.03 16.80 14.60
C PRO A 47 -7.99 16.81 16.13
N ILE A 48 -8.02 15.66 16.81
CA ILE A 48 -8.10 15.59 18.28
C ILE A 48 -6.75 15.21 18.89
N GLY A 49 -6.11 14.18 18.34
CA GLY A 49 -4.86 13.61 18.87
C GLY A 49 -3.60 13.96 18.07
N GLY A 50 -3.72 14.59 16.91
CA GLY A 50 -2.58 14.98 16.06
C GLY A 50 -1.81 13.82 15.44
N GLY A 51 -2.27 12.58 15.61
CA GLY A 51 -1.67 11.39 14.99
C GLY A 51 -1.92 11.35 13.49
N GLN A 52 -1.01 10.74 12.73
CA GLN A 52 -1.16 10.65 11.28
C GLN A 52 -2.28 9.66 10.88
N SER A 53 -3.07 10.02 9.88
CA SER A 53 -4.15 9.22 9.30
C SER A 53 -3.61 8.13 8.38
N TRP A 54 -3.19 7.00 8.96
CA TRP A 54 -2.58 5.88 8.23
C TRP A 54 -3.54 5.02 7.39
N ASN A 55 -4.84 5.15 7.61
CA ASN A 55 -5.87 4.27 7.04
C ASN A 55 -6.87 5.07 6.20
N ASP A 56 -7.78 4.36 5.53
CA ASP A 56 -8.87 4.94 4.72
C ASP A 56 -8.39 5.77 3.51
N THR A 57 -7.27 5.38 2.91
CA THR A 57 -6.81 5.96 1.65
C THR A 57 -7.58 5.34 0.48
N VAL A 58 -8.32 6.17 -0.27
CA VAL A 58 -9.01 5.75 -1.49
C VAL A 58 -8.02 5.67 -2.65
N VAL A 59 -7.95 4.52 -3.30
CA VAL A 59 -7.05 4.26 -4.44
C VAL A 59 -7.82 3.71 -5.64
N ARG A 60 -7.24 3.88 -6.83
CA ARG A 60 -7.72 3.22 -8.06
C ARG A 60 -6.71 2.18 -8.49
N ILE A 61 -7.20 0.98 -8.81
CA ILE A 61 -6.38 -0.14 -9.27
C ILE A 61 -6.54 -0.28 -10.79
N SER A 62 -5.42 -0.38 -11.50
CA SER A 62 -5.36 -0.84 -12.88
C SER A 62 -4.42 -2.02 -12.97
N ALA A 63 -4.69 -2.96 -13.88
CA ALA A 63 -3.69 -3.98 -14.21
C ALA A 63 -2.46 -3.29 -14.80
N SER A 64 -1.26 -3.72 -14.41
CA SER A 64 -0.05 -3.30 -15.10
C SER A 64 0.01 -4.03 -16.44
N ASP A 65 0.14 -3.28 -17.52
CA ASP A 65 0.52 -3.86 -18.81
C ASP A 65 1.95 -4.38 -18.65
N ASN A 66 2.11 -5.68 -18.86
CA ASN A 66 3.33 -6.41 -18.51
C ASN A 66 4.08 -6.66 -19.83
N THR A 67 5.07 -5.82 -20.16
CA THR A 67 6.06 -6.10 -21.22
C THR A 67 7.05 -7.16 -20.74
#